data_AF-A0A443RHW7-F1
#
_entry.id   AF-A0A443RHW7-F1
#
_cell.length_a   1.000
_cell.length_b   1.000
_cell.length_c   1.000
_cell.angle_alpha   90.00
_cell.angle_beta   90.00
_cell.angle_gamma   90.00
#
_symmetry.space_group_name_H-M   'P 1'
#
loop_
_entity.id
_entity.type
_entity.pdbx_description
1 polymer ?
#
loop_
_entity_poly.entity_id
_entity_poly.type
_entity_poly.pdbx_seq_one_letter_code
_entity_poly.pdbx_strand_id
1 'polypeptide(L)'
;IGCPKGEMKLSPAIFSHLCHSLMALANGKVAVVLEGGYCLWSLAESAAFTVKTLLGDPCPQLNGLQFPIHSLVVKSISDCISHLSNYWKCLKFNIKNIHPKCAKAKAENQAKTTEVAEEEIFSKRSDTCLALNLETGGHRNLIPHPEREERVQRIFQQLELDGFVDRCATIKKERYATDDEILLVHTKQLLDAAKLTETMPYEQMNPFKEPYTYAVKSSNKIAKLSIGYLLELVDKVLLNESLNGFAVIRPPGHHSGSSTPAGFCLYNNVAIAARYAQKKFGLKKILIIDWDIHHGNGIQDLFEDDQNIFYISLHDVFDYPKNPKAFHECKSNIVNIPWRNKSLNDFDYLMAFFRVILPIAYELNPELILVSCGFDAAQNDLLGKFKLSPQVYGHFVHLLSPLAKGKLILALEGGYNLRSISLSASYCVSALLNDSPSRLSLDNIDEETFQTIDNVINFQSQRWMSLIF
;
A
#
# COMPACT_ATOMS: atom_id res chain seq x y z
N ILE A 1 0.69 -9.25 -29.28
CA ILE A 1 -0.29 -10.15 -29.95
C ILE A 1 -0.02 -10.13 -31.45
N GLY A 2 -0.28 -11.21 -32.20
CA GLY A 2 -0.21 -11.20 -33.67
C GLY A 2 1.20 -11.22 -34.30
N CYS A 3 2.27 -11.30 -33.51
CA CYS A 3 3.62 -11.48 -34.05
C CYS A 3 3.76 -12.90 -34.65
N PRO A 4 4.05 -13.04 -35.97
CA PRO A 4 4.05 -14.33 -36.66
C PRO A 4 5.23 -15.24 -36.29
N LYS A 5 6.24 -14.72 -35.58
CA LYS A 5 7.39 -15.51 -35.10
C LYS A 5 7.37 -15.75 -33.60
N GLY A 6 6.78 -14.83 -32.85
CA GLY A 6 6.69 -14.94 -31.39
C GLY A 6 5.50 -15.78 -30.94
N GLU A 7 4.38 -15.72 -31.67
CA GLU A 7 3.14 -16.47 -31.41
C GLU A 7 2.53 -16.30 -30.00
N MET A 8 3.11 -15.42 -29.17
CA MET A 8 2.63 -15.08 -27.84
C MET A 8 1.42 -14.15 -27.87
N LYS A 9 0.57 -14.27 -26.84
CA LYS A 9 -0.63 -13.45 -26.63
C LYS A 9 -0.42 -12.31 -25.62
N LEU A 10 0.76 -11.70 -25.62
CA LEU A 10 1.07 -10.55 -24.76
C LEU A 10 0.46 -9.26 -25.33
N SER A 11 -0.30 -8.54 -24.51
CA SER A 11 -0.77 -7.18 -24.86
C SER A 11 0.40 -6.18 -24.79
N PRO A 12 0.45 -5.17 -25.67
CA PRO A 12 1.51 -4.15 -25.62
C PRO A 12 1.64 -3.41 -24.27
N ALA A 13 0.53 -3.25 -23.54
CA ALA A 13 0.50 -2.69 -22.20
C ALA A 13 1.47 -3.36 -21.20
N ILE A 14 1.78 -4.66 -21.36
CA ILE A 14 2.69 -5.37 -20.44
C ILE A 14 4.11 -4.78 -20.45
N PHE A 15 4.54 -4.19 -21.57
CA PHE A 15 5.88 -3.64 -21.70
C PHE A 15 6.09 -2.39 -20.85
N SER A 16 5.03 -1.62 -20.55
CA SER A 16 5.09 -0.55 -19.55
C SER A 16 5.40 -1.10 -18.17
N HIS A 17 4.69 -2.15 -17.73
CA HIS A 17 4.91 -2.76 -16.41
C HIS A 17 6.29 -3.40 -16.27
N LEU A 18 6.76 -4.11 -17.31
CA LEU A 18 8.09 -4.70 -17.32
C LEU A 18 9.19 -3.62 -17.29
N CYS A 19 9.06 -2.57 -18.10
CA CYS A 19 10.00 -1.46 -18.12
C CYS A 19 10.04 -0.74 -16.77
N HIS A 20 8.87 -0.41 -16.20
CA HIS A 20 8.76 0.22 -14.88
C HIS A 20 9.41 -0.60 -13.78
N SER A 21 9.23 -1.92 -13.79
CA SER A 21 9.85 -2.82 -12.80
C SER A 21 11.38 -2.75 -12.84
N LEU A 22 11.97 -2.57 -14.04
CA LEU A 22 13.42 -2.42 -14.20
C LEU A 22 13.93 -1.04 -13.77
N MET A 23 13.09 0.01 -13.81
CA MET A 23 13.48 1.36 -13.39
C MET A 23 13.76 1.47 -11.88
N ALA A 24 13.32 0.50 -11.06
CA ALA A 24 13.73 0.40 -9.65
C ALA A 24 15.21 0.04 -9.49
N LEU A 25 15.82 -0.57 -10.51
CA LEU A 25 17.19 -1.04 -10.49
C LEU A 25 18.13 0.01 -11.07
N ALA A 26 19.42 -0.11 -10.75
CA ALA A 26 20.48 0.76 -11.27
C ALA A 26 20.20 2.28 -11.11
N ASN A 27 19.43 2.68 -10.10
CA ASN A 27 18.98 4.06 -9.89
C ASN A 27 18.24 4.65 -11.10
N GLY A 28 17.38 3.87 -11.74
CA GLY A 28 16.62 4.28 -12.92
C GLY A 28 17.43 4.41 -14.20
N LYS A 29 18.71 4.00 -14.20
CA LYS A 29 19.56 4.01 -15.40
C LYS A 29 19.20 2.84 -16.31
N VAL A 30 18.10 3.00 -17.05
CA VAL A 30 17.58 2.00 -17.98
C VAL A 30 17.73 2.52 -19.41
N ALA A 31 18.28 1.68 -20.29
CA ALA A 31 18.29 1.89 -21.73
C ALA A 31 17.57 0.73 -22.40
N VAL A 32 16.66 1.03 -23.33
CA VAL A 32 15.93 0.02 -24.10
C VAL A 32 16.38 0.11 -25.55
N VAL A 33 16.79 -1.03 -26.11
CA VAL A 33 17.22 -1.16 -27.51
C VAL A 33 16.17 -1.98 -28.25
N LEU A 34 15.75 -1.50 -29.42
CA LEU A 34 14.81 -2.24 -30.27
C LEU A 34 15.50 -3.45 -30.88
N GLU A 35 14.91 -4.63 -30.67
CA GLU A 35 15.38 -5.90 -31.22
C GLU A 35 14.38 -6.42 -32.27
N GLY A 36 13.80 -7.61 -32.05
CA GLY A 36 12.79 -8.21 -32.93
C GLY A 36 11.38 -7.67 -32.72
N GLY A 37 10.49 -7.98 -33.67
CA GLY A 37 9.08 -7.58 -33.62
C GLY A 37 8.48 -7.57 -35.02
N TYR A 38 7.87 -8.67 -35.43
CA TYR A 38 7.51 -8.89 -36.84
C TYR A 38 6.03 -8.67 -37.15
N CYS A 39 5.27 -8.15 -36.19
CA CYS A 39 3.96 -7.55 -36.41
C CYS A 39 4.11 -6.05 -36.20
N LEU A 40 4.08 -5.28 -37.29
CA LEU A 40 4.42 -3.84 -37.28
C LEU A 40 3.55 -3.04 -36.31
N TRP A 41 2.25 -3.31 -36.29
CA TRP A 41 1.33 -2.60 -35.40
C TRP A 41 1.62 -2.88 -33.92
N SER A 42 1.74 -4.16 -33.53
CA SER A 42 2.04 -4.51 -32.13
C SER A 42 3.46 -4.15 -31.70
N LEU A 43 4.42 -4.09 -32.63
CA LEU A 43 5.76 -3.58 -32.36
C LEU A 43 5.69 -2.08 -32.03
N ALA A 44 5.05 -1.30 -32.90
CA ALA A 44 4.93 0.15 -32.73
C ALA A 44 4.19 0.50 -31.43
N GLU A 45 3.10 -0.19 -31.13
CA GLU A 45 2.33 0.02 -29.89
C GLU A 45 3.15 -0.36 -28.65
N SER A 46 3.85 -1.50 -28.66
CA SER A 46 4.72 -1.90 -27.54
C SER A 46 5.84 -0.89 -27.30
N ALA A 47 6.48 -0.43 -28.38
CA ALA A 47 7.54 0.59 -28.30
C ALA A 47 7.00 1.91 -27.75
N ALA A 48 5.80 2.34 -28.17
CA ALA A 48 5.16 3.53 -27.63
C ALA A 48 4.88 3.41 -26.13
N PHE A 49 4.34 2.28 -25.66
CA PHE A 49 4.12 2.04 -24.23
C PHE A 49 5.42 2.03 -23.42
N THR A 50 6.50 1.45 -23.95
CA THR A 50 7.81 1.51 -23.31
C THR A 50 8.34 2.94 -23.22
N VAL A 51 8.23 3.73 -24.29
CA VAL A 51 8.68 5.14 -24.29
C VAL A 51 7.85 5.98 -23.33
N LYS A 52 6.51 5.81 -23.30
CA LYS A 52 5.63 6.47 -22.33
C LYS A 52 6.12 6.23 -20.89
N THR A 53 6.42 4.98 -20.54
CA THR A 53 6.97 4.64 -19.21
C THR A 53 8.35 5.27 -18.94
N LEU A 54 9.25 5.29 -19.92
CA LEU A 54 10.55 5.97 -19.79
C LEU A 54 10.42 7.49 -19.60
N LEU A 55 9.37 8.10 -20.15
CA LEU A 55 9.03 9.51 -19.98
C LEU A 55 8.29 9.81 -18.66
N GLY A 56 7.92 8.76 -17.92
CA GLY A 56 7.25 8.86 -16.62
C GLY A 56 5.73 8.83 -16.66
N ASP A 57 5.13 8.47 -17.79
CA ASP A 57 3.69 8.29 -17.86
C ASP A 57 3.24 7.09 -16.99
N PRO A 58 2.06 7.16 -16.36
CA PRO A 58 1.53 6.06 -15.57
C PRO A 58 1.31 4.80 -16.43
N CYS A 59 1.57 3.63 -15.85
CA CYS A 59 1.33 2.38 -16.55
C CYS A 59 -0.17 2.19 -16.86
N PRO A 60 -0.52 1.69 -18.06
CA PRO A 60 -1.89 1.34 -18.41
C PRO A 60 -2.39 0.18 -17.55
N GLN A 61 -3.71 0.04 -17.39
CA GLN A 61 -4.25 -1.12 -16.69
C GLN A 61 -4.06 -2.40 -17.51
N LEU A 62 -3.57 -3.46 -16.87
CA LEU A 62 -3.53 -4.80 -17.48
C LEU A 62 -4.93 -5.43 -17.42
N ASN A 63 -5.51 -5.67 -18.59
CA ASN A 63 -6.77 -6.37 -18.75
C ASN A 63 -6.55 -7.79 -19.28
N GLY A 64 -7.43 -8.72 -18.89
CA GLY A 64 -7.43 -10.08 -19.44
C GLY A 64 -6.30 -10.99 -18.97
N LEU A 65 -5.73 -10.75 -17.77
CA LEU A 65 -4.82 -11.70 -17.13
C LEU A 65 -5.55 -13.03 -16.92
N GLN A 66 -4.94 -14.13 -17.39
CA GLN A 66 -5.54 -15.46 -17.36
C GLN A 66 -5.00 -16.27 -16.19
N PHE A 67 -5.92 -16.89 -15.45
CA PHE A 67 -5.63 -17.78 -14.33
C PHE A 67 -6.43 -19.08 -14.47
N PRO A 68 -5.88 -20.26 -14.11
CA PRO A 68 -4.54 -20.46 -13.56
C PRO A 68 -3.44 -20.22 -14.59
N ILE A 69 -2.23 -19.90 -14.12
CA ILE A 69 -1.05 -19.71 -14.99
C ILE A 69 -0.78 -21.02 -15.76
N HIS A 70 -0.47 -20.90 -17.05
CA HIS A 70 -0.21 -22.06 -17.91
C HIS A 70 0.90 -22.95 -17.32
N SER A 71 0.65 -24.26 -17.25
CA SER A 71 1.54 -25.22 -16.55
C SER A 71 2.97 -25.24 -17.09
N LEU A 72 3.17 -25.07 -18.40
CA LEU A 72 4.50 -24.96 -18.99
C LEU A 72 5.26 -23.68 -18.59
N VAL A 73 4.55 -22.57 -18.34
CA VAL A 73 5.16 -21.34 -17.82
C VAL A 73 5.59 -21.56 -16.38
N VAL A 74 4.73 -22.20 -15.57
CA VAL A 74 5.07 -22.59 -14.20
C VAL A 74 6.31 -23.47 -14.18
N LYS A 75 6.33 -24.55 -14.98
CA LYS A 75 7.48 -25.44 -15.08
C LYS A 75 8.76 -24.69 -15.48
N SER A 76 8.69 -23.83 -16.50
CA SER A 76 9.86 -23.09 -16.98
C SER A 76 10.45 -22.18 -15.90
N ILE A 77 9.60 -21.45 -15.17
CA ILE A 77 10.04 -20.59 -14.06
C ILE A 77 10.61 -21.44 -12.92
N SER A 78 9.96 -22.54 -12.53
CA SER A 78 10.45 -23.44 -11.49
C SER A 78 11.82 -24.04 -11.83
N ASP A 79 12.02 -24.47 -13.08
CA ASP A 79 13.30 -25.01 -13.56
C ASP A 79 14.40 -23.92 -13.49
N CYS A 80 14.10 -22.68 -13.86
CA CYS A 80 15.02 -21.55 -13.72
C CYS A 80 15.37 -21.27 -12.24
N ILE A 81 14.39 -21.20 -11.34
CA ILE A 81 14.62 -20.97 -9.91
C ILE A 81 15.47 -22.11 -9.34
N SER A 82 15.12 -23.37 -9.65
CA SER A 82 15.85 -24.55 -9.17
C SER A 82 17.31 -24.55 -9.62
N HIS A 83 17.60 -24.12 -10.84
CA HIS A 83 18.97 -24.02 -11.33
C HIS A 83 19.74 -22.88 -10.67
N LEU A 84 19.08 -21.73 -10.50
CA LEU A 84 19.71 -20.48 -10.04
C LEU A 84 19.80 -20.34 -8.52
N SER A 85 19.05 -21.12 -7.73
CA SER A 85 19.03 -21.07 -6.25
C SER A 85 20.39 -21.36 -5.60
N ASN A 86 21.26 -22.11 -6.28
CA ASN A 86 22.64 -22.35 -5.84
C ASN A 86 23.50 -21.07 -5.87
N TYR A 87 23.15 -20.12 -6.73
CA TYR A 87 23.91 -18.90 -6.98
C TYR A 87 23.27 -17.67 -6.34
N TRP A 88 21.95 -17.63 -6.22
CA TRP A 88 21.19 -16.46 -5.80
C TRP A 88 20.42 -16.73 -4.51
N LYS A 89 20.76 -16.00 -3.43
CA LYS A 89 20.13 -16.16 -2.12
C LYS A 89 18.62 -15.90 -2.13
N CYS A 90 18.14 -14.91 -2.90
CA CYS A 90 16.70 -14.64 -3.03
C CYS A 90 15.89 -15.82 -3.59
N LEU A 91 16.55 -16.83 -4.18
CA LEU A 91 15.93 -17.99 -4.79
C LEU A 91 15.99 -19.26 -3.91
N LYS A 92 16.49 -19.16 -2.66
CA LYS A 92 16.69 -20.31 -1.74
C LYS A 92 15.45 -20.73 -0.93
N PHE A 93 14.27 -20.61 -1.53
CA PHE A 93 13.00 -20.99 -0.89
C PHE A 93 12.49 -22.35 -1.39
N ASN A 94 11.53 -22.94 -0.68
CA ASN A 94 10.98 -24.24 -1.08
C ASN A 94 10.00 -24.08 -2.24
N ILE A 95 10.40 -24.48 -3.44
CA ILE A 95 9.46 -24.63 -4.56
C ILE A 95 8.61 -25.88 -4.30
N LYS A 96 7.42 -25.68 -3.73
CA LYS A 96 6.37 -26.70 -3.77
C LYS A 96 5.53 -26.34 -4.99
N ASN A 97 5.39 -27.24 -5.96
CA ASN A 97 4.41 -27.07 -7.03
C ASN A 97 3.02 -27.15 -6.39
N ILE A 98 2.52 -26.02 -5.88
CA ILE A 98 1.21 -25.96 -5.25
C ILE A 98 0.20 -25.95 -6.38
N HIS A 99 -0.53 -27.06 -6.52
CA HIS A 99 -1.69 -27.08 -7.41
C HIS A 99 -2.83 -26.31 -6.73
N PRO A 100 -3.25 -25.15 -7.26
CA PRO A 100 -4.32 -24.38 -6.65
C PRO A 100 -5.61 -25.22 -6.64
N LYS A 101 -6.17 -25.48 -5.45
CA LYS A 101 -7.47 -26.16 -5.31
C LYS A 101 -8.63 -25.36 -5.93
N CYS A 102 -8.42 -24.06 -6.21
CA CYS A 102 -9.40 -23.09 -6.67
C CYS A 102 -9.81 -23.23 -8.16
N ALA A 103 -9.20 -24.14 -8.92
CA ALA A 103 -9.42 -24.25 -10.37
C ALA A 103 -10.88 -24.53 -10.80
N LYS A 104 -11.80 -24.83 -9.87
CA LYS A 104 -13.21 -25.15 -10.18
C LYS A 104 -14.23 -24.00 -10.03
N ALA A 105 -13.90 -22.86 -9.42
CA ALA A 105 -14.93 -21.89 -9.01
C ALA A 105 -14.95 -20.53 -9.76
N LYS A 106 -13.89 -20.15 -10.48
CA LYS A 106 -13.82 -18.83 -11.17
C LYS A 106 -13.91 -18.90 -12.70
N ALA A 107 -14.13 -20.08 -13.29
CA ALA A 107 -14.13 -20.25 -14.75
C ALA A 107 -15.41 -19.75 -15.46
N GLU A 108 -16.47 -19.40 -14.73
CA GLU A 108 -17.75 -18.95 -15.30
C GLU A 108 -18.02 -17.47 -14.97
N ASN A 109 -17.24 -16.57 -15.56
CA ASN A 109 -17.67 -15.20 -15.92
C ASN A 109 -16.45 -14.37 -16.32
N GLN A 110 -16.00 -14.47 -17.56
CA GLN A 110 -15.24 -13.39 -18.21
C GLN A 110 -15.15 -13.63 -19.72
N ALA A 111 -16.26 -13.35 -20.40
CA ALA A 111 -16.26 -13.01 -21.81
C ALA A 111 -17.24 -11.85 -22.01
N LYS A 112 -16.81 -10.65 -21.62
CA LYS A 112 -17.30 -9.42 -22.22
C LYS A 112 -16.09 -8.68 -22.75
N THR A 113 -16.00 -8.61 -24.07
CA THR A 113 -15.17 -7.65 -24.79
C THR A 113 -15.54 -6.26 -24.32
N THR A 114 -14.70 -5.66 -23.48
CA THR A 114 -14.75 -4.24 -23.19
C THR A 114 -14.21 -3.50 -24.41
N GLU A 115 -15.02 -2.58 -24.93
CA GLU A 115 -14.59 -1.60 -25.93
C GLU A 115 -13.34 -0.88 -25.43
N VAL A 116 -12.45 -0.56 -26.38
CA VAL A 116 -11.23 0.22 -26.14
C VAL A 116 -11.68 1.58 -25.62
N ALA A 117 -11.58 1.80 -24.31
CA ALA A 117 -11.81 3.11 -23.72
C ALA A 117 -10.84 4.10 -24.37
N GLU A 118 -11.38 5.19 -24.91
CA GLU A 118 -10.62 6.28 -25.50
C GLU A 118 -9.51 6.74 -24.54
N GLU A 119 -8.31 6.97 -25.07
CA GLU A 119 -7.20 7.52 -24.31
C GLU A 119 -7.62 8.88 -23.74
N GLU A 120 -7.79 8.96 -22.42
CA GLU A 120 -7.90 10.24 -21.71
C GLU A 120 -6.57 10.97 -21.87
N ILE A 121 -6.55 11.93 -22.80
CA ILE A 121 -5.43 12.86 -23.00
C ILE A 121 -5.31 13.71 -21.72
N PHE A 122 -4.32 13.43 -20.89
CA PHE A 122 -4.08 14.13 -19.63
C PHE A 122 -3.65 15.59 -19.90
N SER A 123 -4.60 16.53 -19.83
CA SER A 123 -4.29 17.95 -19.78
C SER A 123 -3.93 18.38 -18.35
N LYS A 124 -2.77 19.02 -18.13
CA LYS A 124 -2.40 19.77 -16.90
C LYS A 124 -2.75 19.10 -15.55
N ARG A 125 -2.48 17.80 -15.40
CA ARG A 125 -2.51 17.12 -14.10
C ARG A 125 -1.29 17.53 -13.28
N SER A 126 -1.45 17.82 -11.98
CA SER A 126 -0.30 17.73 -11.07
C SER A 126 -0.11 16.26 -10.72
N ASP A 127 1.07 15.68 -10.94
CA ASP A 127 1.26 14.24 -10.76
C ASP A 127 0.95 13.80 -9.32
N THR A 128 1.43 14.55 -8.33
CA THR A 128 1.27 14.17 -6.92
C THR A 128 0.59 15.26 -6.10
N CYS A 129 -0.31 14.87 -5.19
CA CYS A 129 -0.94 15.75 -4.22
C CYS A 129 -0.53 15.43 -2.77
N LEU A 130 -0.26 16.47 -1.99
CA LEU A 130 0.04 16.39 -0.55
C LEU A 130 -1.15 16.92 0.26
N ALA A 131 -1.62 16.10 1.21
CA ALA A 131 -2.57 16.49 2.24
C ALA A 131 -1.80 16.69 3.55
N LEU A 132 -1.40 17.93 3.85
CA LEU A 132 -0.52 18.26 4.97
C LEU A 132 -1.35 18.80 6.13
N ASN A 133 -1.74 17.95 7.07
CA ASN A 133 -2.44 18.40 8.28
C ASN A 133 -1.42 18.85 9.35
N LEU A 134 -1.13 20.15 9.37
CA LEU A 134 -0.23 20.77 10.36
C LEU A 134 -0.97 21.34 11.59
N GLU A 135 -2.30 21.43 11.53
CA GLU A 135 -3.11 21.89 12.66
C GLU A 135 -3.24 20.75 13.67
N THR A 136 -2.60 20.92 14.82
CA THR A 136 -2.54 19.88 15.85
C THR A 136 -3.57 20.09 16.92
N GLY A 137 -4.17 21.30 17.04
CA GLY A 137 -5.17 21.66 18.03
C GLY A 137 -4.76 21.40 19.47
N GLY A 138 -3.46 21.25 19.75
CA GLY A 138 -2.96 20.76 21.04
C GLY A 138 -3.37 19.33 21.38
N HIS A 139 -3.70 18.49 20.38
CA HIS A 139 -3.90 17.05 20.55
C HIS A 139 -2.55 16.39 20.89
N ARG A 140 -2.23 16.39 22.18
CA ARG A 140 -1.00 15.84 22.75
C ARG A 140 -1.29 15.18 24.10
N ASN A 141 -0.45 14.21 24.45
CA ASN A 141 -0.46 13.61 25.78
C ASN A 141 0.22 14.57 26.79
N LEU A 142 -0.21 14.55 28.06
CA LEU A 142 0.39 15.35 29.13
C LEU A 142 1.76 14.84 29.58
N ILE A 143 2.00 13.55 29.42
CA ILE A 143 3.29 12.93 29.68
C ILE A 143 4.01 12.66 28.35
N PRO A 144 5.35 12.55 28.34
CA PRO A 144 6.09 12.21 27.14
C PRO A 144 5.53 10.94 26.48
N HIS A 145 5.15 11.07 25.20
CA HIS A 145 4.47 10.04 24.45
C HIS A 145 5.05 9.97 23.02
N PRO A 146 5.22 8.75 22.44
CA PRO A 146 5.81 8.60 21.11
C PRO A 146 4.97 9.22 19.99
N GLU A 147 3.63 9.10 20.08
CA GLU A 147 2.71 9.79 19.17
C GLU A 147 2.57 11.26 19.61
N ARG A 148 3.22 12.15 18.86
CA ARG A 148 3.37 13.58 19.15
C ARG A 148 3.27 14.44 17.89
N GLU A 149 2.96 15.73 18.06
CA GLU A 149 2.71 16.65 16.95
C GLU A 149 3.91 16.90 16.03
N GLU A 150 5.12 16.80 16.58
CA GLU A 150 6.37 16.98 15.83
C GLU A 150 6.52 15.96 14.71
N ARG A 151 5.80 14.82 14.76
CA ARG A 151 5.83 13.80 13.71
C ARG A 151 5.46 14.38 12.34
N VAL A 152 4.32 15.06 12.25
CA VAL A 152 3.84 15.66 11.00
C VAL A 152 4.61 16.94 10.65
N GLN A 153 5.01 17.73 11.64
CA GLN A 153 5.80 18.95 11.43
C GLN A 153 7.18 18.65 10.84
N ARG A 154 7.86 17.61 11.34
CA ARG A 154 9.19 17.22 10.87
C ARG A 154 9.14 16.61 9.47
N ILE A 155 8.10 15.83 9.16
CA ILE A 155 7.86 15.36 7.79
C ILE A 155 7.70 16.55 6.86
N PHE A 156 6.82 17.51 7.19
CA PHE A 156 6.61 18.70 6.37
C PHE A 156 7.90 19.50 6.13
N GLN A 157 8.67 19.76 7.20
CA GLN A 157 9.95 20.46 7.07
C GLN A 157 10.93 19.72 6.16
N GLN A 158 10.97 18.39 6.22
CA GLN A 158 11.81 17.61 5.31
C GLN A 158 11.33 17.69 3.86
N LEU A 159 10.01 17.59 3.62
CA LEU A 159 9.44 17.72 2.28
C LEU A 159 9.66 19.13 1.68
N GLU A 160 9.62 20.16 2.51
CA GLU A 160 9.96 21.54 2.11
C GLU A 160 11.44 21.67 1.77
N LEU A 161 12.33 21.15 2.61
CA LEU A 161 13.78 21.15 2.37
C LEU A 161 14.17 20.40 1.09
N ASP A 162 13.49 19.30 0.78
CA ASP A 162 13.72 18.52 -0.44
C ASP A 162 13.03 19.12 -1.68
N GLY A 163 12.30 20.24 -1.53
CA GLY A 163 11.62 20.96 -2.61
C GLY A 163 10.35 20.28 -3.12
N PHE A 164 9.81 19.29 -2.42
CA PHE A 164 8.62 18.56 -2.86
C PHE A 164 7.33 19.34 -2.67
N VAL A 165 7.27 20.28 -1.71
CA VAL A 165 6.09 21.14 -1.52
C VAL A 165 5.82 22.00 -2.77
N ASP A 166 6.87 22.44 -3.46
CA ASP A 166 6.76 23.23 -4.70
C ASP A 166 6.45 22.36 -5.94
N ARG A 167 6.85 21.09 -5.93
CA ARG A 167 6.64 20.14 -7.02
C ARG A 167 5.26 19.46 -6.97
N CYS A 168 4.61 19.45 -5.82
CA CYS A 168 3.33 18.80 -5.60
C CYS A 168 2.17 19.80 -5.53
N ALA A 169 0.96 19.37 -5.91
CA ALA A 169 -0.24 20.06 -5.48
C ALA A 169 -0.40 19.90 -3.96
N THR A 170 -0.95 20.91 -3.28
CA THR A 170 -1.22 20.86 -1.84
C THR A 170 -2.68 21.17 -1.56
N ILE A 171 -3.32 20.39 -0.69
CA ILE A 171 -4.68 20.68 -0.22
C ILE A 171 -4.64 21.90 0.72
N LYS A 172 -5.27 23.00 0.29
CA LYS A 172 -5.24 24.29 1.00
C LYS A 172 -6.43 24.53 1.93
N LYS A 173 -7.52 23.81 1.72
CA LYS A 173 -8.78 24.03 2.44
C LYS A 173 -8.94 22.98 3.52
N GLU A 174 -9.09 23.43 4.76
CA GLU A 174 -9.51 22.54 5.85
C GLU A 174 -10.90 21.96 5.57
N ARG A 175 -11.00 20.65 5.72
CA ARG A 175 -12.27 19.92 5.75
C ARG A 175 -12.27 19.02 6.98
N TYR A 176 -13.38 19.04 7.70
CA TYR A 176 -13.65 18.10 8.77
C TYR A 176 -14.55 17.01 8.23
N ALA A 177 -14.23 15.75 8.51
CA ALA A 177 -15.14 14.65 8.21
C ALA A 177 -16.47 14.84 8.94
N THR A 178 -17.54 14.63 8.19
CA THR A 178 -18.91 14.63 8.71
C THR A 178 -19.15 13.39 9.58
N ASP A 179 -20.16 13.47 10.44
CA ASP A 179 -20.58 12.32 11.24
C ASP A 179 -21.00 11.16 10.34
N ASP A 180 -21.70 11.42 9.23
CA ASP A 180 -22.14 10.40 8.28
C ASP A 180 -20.99 9.67 7.59
N GLU A 181 -19.86 10.36 7.36
CA GLU A 181 -18.65 9.75 6.81
C GLU A 181 -17.97 8.85 7.84
N ILE A 182 -17.92 9.26 9.11
CA ILE A 182 -17.39 8.44 10.21
C ILE A 182 -18.26 7.19 10.42
N LEU A 183 -19.58 7.35 10.33
CA LEU A 183 -20.56 6.28 10.49
C LEU A 183 -20.57 5.26 9.34
N LEU A 184 -19.75 5.47 8.29
CA LEU A 184 -19.54 4.45 7.26
C LEU A 184 -18.86 3.18 7.78
N VAL A 185 -18.08 3.30 8.86
CA VAL A 185 -17.35 2.16 9.47
C VAL A 185 -17.53 2.09 10.99
N HIS A 186 -17.68 3.23 11.66
CA HIS A 186 -17.81 3.27 13.11
C HIS A 186 -19.26 3.30 13.56
N THR A 187 -19.51 2.71 14.72
CA THR A 187 -20.79 2.80 15.41
C THR A 187 -21.04 4.20 15.95
N LYS A 188 -22.33 4.54 16.10
CA LYS A 188 -22.74 5.77 16.78
C LYS A 188 -22.21 5.87 18.22
N GLN A 189 -22.06 4.74 18.91
CA GLN A 189 -21.50 4.69 20.25
C GLN A 189 -20.08 5.27 20.31
N LEU A 190 -19.21 4.89 19.38
CA LEU A 190 -17.84 5.42 19.34
C LEU A 190 -17.82 6.92 19.01
N LEU A 191 -18.62 7.34 18.03
CA LEU A 191 -18.75 8.75 17.65
C LEU A 191 -19.24 9.61 18.82
N ASP A 192 -20.26 9.16 19.53
CA ASP A 192 -20.82 9.88 20.68
C ASP A 192 -19.80 9.93 21.83
N ALA A 193 -19.09 8.83 22.11
CA ALA A 193 -18.00 8.81 23.11
C ALA A 193 -16.86 9.76 22.77
N ALA A 194 -16.46 9.86 21.50
CA ALA A 194 -15.46 10.80 21.04
C ALA A 194 -15.92 12.26 21.18
N LYS A 195 -17.18 12.59 20.87
CA LYS A 195 -17.73 13.93 21.07
C LYS A 195 -17.74 14.35 22.54
N LEU A 196 -18.00 13.41 23.46
CA LEU A 196 -17.98 13.71 24.89
C LEU A 196 -16.61 14.23 25.36
N THR A 197 -15.50 13.77 24.74
CA THR A 197 -14.14 14.23 25.08
C THR A 197 -13.97 15.75 24.94
N GLU A 198 -14.73 16.41 24.07
CA GLU A 198 -14.67 17.86 23.81
C GLU A 198 -15.10 18.70 25.04
N THR A 199 -15.91 18.11 25.91
CA THR A 199 -16.50 18.78 27.08
C THR A 199 -16.00 18.23 28.42
N MET A 200 -15.31 17.09 28.42
CA MET A 200 -14.88 16.42 29.64
C MET A 200 -13.75 17.17 30.39
N PRO A 201 -13.76 17.17 31.75
CA PRO A 201 -12.63 17.57 32.56
C PRO A 201 -11.40 16.71 32.28
N TYR A 202 -10.21 17.30 32.42
CA TYR A 202 -8.95 16.65 32.06
C TYR A 202 -8.71 15.36 32.87
N GLU A 203 -9.14 15.35 34.13
CA GLU A 203 -8.99 14.24 35.08
C GLU A 203 -9.86 13.01 34.74
N GLN A 204 -10.77 13.14 33.78
CA GLN A 204 -11.65 12.07 33.30
C GLN A 204 -11.27 11.59 31.88
N MET A 205 -10.11 12.01 31.37
CA MET A 205 -9.64 11.77 29.99
C MET A 205 -9.15 10.34 29.75
N ASN A 206 -10.08 9.39 29.74
CA ASN A 206 -10.03 8.17 28.92
C ASN A 206 -11.42 7.49 28.96
N PRO A 207 -12.46 8.06 28.30
CA PRO A 207 -13.80 7.46 28.32
C PRO A 207 -13.82 6.06 27.69
N PHE A 208 -12.79 5.72 26.91
CA PHE A 208 -12.66 4.45 26.19
C PHE A 208 -12.12 3.31 27.05
N LYS A 209 -11.52 3.62 28.21
CA LYS A 209 -10.80 2.65 29.06
C LYS A 209 -9.75 1.85 28.29
N GLU A 210 -9.17 2.44 27.24
CA GLU A 210 -8.13 1.80 26.42
C GLU A 210 -6.76 2.37 26.80
N PRO A 211 -5.80 1.56 27.26
CA PRO A 211 -4.60 2.04 27.93
C PRO A 211 -3.62 2.80 27.04
N TYR A 212 -3.64 2.60 25.72
CA TYR A 212 -2.68 3.22 24.81
C TYR A 212 -3.21 4.49 24.16
N THR A 213 -4.52 4.59 23.94
CA THR A 213 -5.15 5.73 23.26
C THR A 213 -5.51 6.82 24.27
N TYR A 214 -4.77 7.92 24.19
CA TYR A 214 -5.11 9.13 24.92
C TYR A 214 -6.14 9.96 24.13
N ALA A 215 -7.01 10.67 24.85
CA ALA A 215 -7.95 11.61 24.25
C ALA A 215 -8.01 12.89 25.06
N VAL A 216 -7.84 14.02 24.39
CA VAL A 216 -7.97 15.37 24.95
C VAL A 216 -9.12 16.11 24.27
N LYS A 217 -9.47 17.31 24.75
CA LYS A 217 -10.63 18.07 24.24
C LYS A 217 -10.61 18.30 22.73
N SER A 218 -9.42 18.40 22.12
CA SER A 218 -9.26 18.57 20.67
C SER A 218 -9.20 17.27 19.87
N SER A 219 -9.10 16.10 20.51
CA SER A 219 -8.90 14.81 19.82
C SER A 219 -9.95 14.52 18.75
N ASN A 220 -11.24 14.67 19.06
CA ASN A 220 -12.30 14.40 18.09
C ASN A 220 -12.25 15.37 16.90
N LYS A 221 -12.03 16.67 17.16
CA LYS A 221 -11.87 17.69 16.12
C LYS A 221 -10.69 17.37 15.20
N ILE A 222 -9.54 17.02 15.76
CA ILE A 222 -8.32 16.75 15.00
C ILE A 222 -8.39 15.42 14.26
N ALA A 223 -9.04 14.39 14.83
CA ALA A 223 -9.33 13.16 14.10
C ALA A 223 -10.27 13.41 12.91
N LYS A 224 -11.30 14.23 13.07
CA LYS A 224 -12.16 14.66 11.95
C LYS A 224 -11.39 15.41 10.87
N LEU A 225 -10.45 16.26 11.26
CA LEU A 225 -9.59 16.98 10.31
C LEU A 225 -8.66 16.03 9.56
N SER A 226 -8.03 15.08 10.28
CA SER A 226 -7.19 14.01 9.72
C SER A 226 -7.93 13.24 8.61
N ILE A 227 -9.14 12.76 8.91
CA ILE A 227 -10.00 12.07 7.94
C ILE A 227 -10.35 13.00 6.79
N GLY A 228 -10.75 14.24 7.06
CA GLY A 228 -11.16 15.17 6.01
C GLY A 228 -10.06 15.48 4.99
N TYR A 229 -8.81 15.65 5.41
CA TYR A 229 -7.66 15.77 4.50
C TYR A 229 -7.47 14.52 3.63
N LEU A 230 -7.61 13.32 4.20
CA LEU A 230 -7.54 12.07 3.43
C LEU A 230 -8.70 11.95 2.43
N LEU A 231 -9.92 12.34 2.80
CA LEU A 231 -11.08 12.29 1.91
C LEU A 231 -10.98 13.30 0.76
N GLU A 232 -10.42 14.49 0.99
CA GLU A 232 -10.09 15.44 -0.09
C GLU A 232 -9.06 14.85 -1.05
N LEU A 233 -8.05 14.15 -0.53
CA LEU A 233 -7.05 13.51 -1.37
C LEU A 233 -7.65 12.36 -2.22
N VAL A 234 -8.55 11.58 -1.63
CA VAL A 234 -9.33 10.57 -2.37
C VAL A 234 -10.11 11.22 -3.51
N ASP A 235 -10.77 12.35 -3.25
CA ASP A 235 -11.49 13.08 -4.29
C ASP A 235 -10.56 13.56 -5.40
N LYS A 236 -9.42 14.18 -5.06
CA LYS A 236 -8.41 14.63 -6.05
C LYS A 236 -7.93 13.51 -6.95
N VAL A 237 -7.66 12.33 -6.40
CA VAL A 237 -7.16 11.18 -7.17
C VAL A 237 -8.25 10.55 -8.03
N LEU A 238 -9.47 10.35 -7.47
CA LEU A 238 -10.56 9.69 -8.19
C LEU A 238 -11.27 10.58 -9.21
N LEU A 239 -11.19 11.92 -9.05
CA LEU A 239 -11.61 12.91 -10.04
C LEU A 239 -10.51 13.24 -11.06
N ASN A 240 -9.39 12.50 -11.05
CA ASN A 240 -8.23 12.68 -11.94
C ASN A 240 -7.54 14.06 -11.85
N GLU A 241 -7.77 14.83 -10.79
CA GLU A 241 -7.07 16.11 -10.54
C GLU A 241 -5.61 15.89 -10.11
N SER A 242 -5.29 14.71 -9.56
CA SER A 242 -3.93 14.26 -9.26
C SER A 242 -3.78 12.77 -9.52
N LEU A 243 -2.57 12.27 -9.84
CA LEU A 243 -2.34 10.83 -10.11
C LEU A 243 -2.44 10.01 -8.83
N ASN A 244 -1.76 10.53 -7.81
CA ASN A 244 -1.54 9.86 -6.55
C ASN A 244 -1.37 10.92 -5.45
N GLY A 245 -1.10 10.48 -4.22
CA GLY A 245 -0.69 11.42 -3.19
C GLY A 245 -0.44 10.83 -1.82
N PHE A 246 -0.06 11.73 -0.91
CA PHE A 246 0.27 11.39 0.47
C PHE A 246 -0.44 12.33 1.45
N ALA A 247 -1.28 11.75 2.31
CA ALA A 247 -1.85 12.40 3.47
C ALA A 247 -0.91 12.26 4.69
N VAL A 248 -0.20 13.34 5.01
CA VAL A 248 0.60 13.49 6.24
C VAL A 248 -0.35 14.00 7.33
N ILE A 249 -0.97 13.05 8.03
CA ILE A 249 -2.08 13.30 8.95
C ILE A 249 -1.85 12.66 10.32
N ARG A 250 -2.56 13.16 11.34
CA ARG A 250 -2.63 12.57 12.68
C ARG A 250 -3.94 12.98 13.37
N PRO A 251 -4.47 12.20 14.32
CA PRO A 251 -3.99 10.89 14.81
C PRO A 251 -4.06 9.76 13.75
N PRO A 252 -3.34 8.64 13.96
CA PRO A 252 -3.41 7.44 13.11
C PRO A 252 -4.78 6.75 13.22
N GLY A 253 -5.00 5.68 12.45
CA GLY A 253 -6.29 5.02 12.35
C GLY A 253 -6.33 3.49 12.33
N HIS A 254 -5.30 2.78 11.85
CA HIS A 254 -5.42 1.36 11.48
C HIS A 254 -5.82 0.38 12.62
N HIS A 255 -5.63 0.75 13.89
CA HIS A 255 -6.04 -0.05 15.05
C HIS A 255 -7.50 0.15 15.47
N SER A 256 -8.14 1.27 15.11
CA SER A 256 -9.49 1.59 15.56
C SER A 256 -10.51 0.65 14.91
N GLY A 257 -11.26 -0.08 15.75
CA GLY A 257 -12.32 -0.98 15.34
C GLY A 257 -13.67 -0.26 15.20
N SER A 258 -14.75 -1.00 14.97
CA SER A 258 -16.08 -0.40 14.74
C SER A 258 -16.60 0.41 15.94
N SER A 259 -16.40 -0.07 17.17
CA SER A 259 -16.90 0.57 18.39
C SER A 259 -15.82 1.00 19.39
N THR A 260 -14.56 0.66 19.13
CA THR A 260 -13.48 0.75 20.11
C THR A 260 -12.25 1.39 19.48
N PRO A 261 -11.76 2.53 20.02
CA PRO A 261 -10.47 3.08 19.61
C PRO A 261 -9.35 2.24 20.22
N ALA A 262 -8.17 2.24 19.62
CA ALA A 262 -7.04 1.42 20.08
C ALA A 262 -5.73 1.94 19.50
N GLY A 263 -4.60 1.70 20.17
CA GLY A 263 -3.26 1.95 19.61
C GLY A 263 -3.06 3.37 19.05
N PHE A 264 -3.44 4.39 19.82
CA PHE A 264 -3.42 5.82 19.42
C PHE A 264 -4.48 6.22 18.38
N CYS A 265 -5.24 5.27 17.86
CA CYS A 265 -6.21 5.47 16.79
C CYS A 265 -7.61 5.71 17.35
N LEU A 266 -8.14 6.93 17.16
CA LEU A 266 -9.53 7.25 17.54
C LEU A 266 -10.54 6.71 16.52
N TYR A 267 -10.33 7.02 15.25
CA TYR A 267 -11.11 6.54 14.12
C TYR A 267 -10.17 5.91 13.08
N ASN A 268 -10.70 5.02 12.26
CA ASN A 268 -9.95 4.34 11.22
C ASN A 268 -9.97 5.13 9.92
N ASN A 269 -8.98 6.02 9.76
CA ASN A 269 -8.86 6.94 8.63
C ASN A 269 -8.94 6.20 7.28
N VAL A 270 -8.15 5.14 7.11
CA VAL A 270 -8.04 4.38 5.86
C VAL A 270 -9.32 3.58 5.58
N ALA A 271 -9.96 3.00 6.59
CA ALA A 271 -11.24 2.31 6.42
C ALA A 271 -12.37 3.27 6.04
N ILE A 272 -12.43 4.46 6.64
CA ILE A 272 -13.38 5.52 6.24
C ILE A 272 -13.13 5.92 4.78
N ALA A 273 -11.87 6.14 4.39
CA ALA A 273 -11.51 6.49 3.02
C ALA A 273 -11.94 5.41 2.01
N ALA A 274 -11.75 4.13 2.34
CA ALA A 274 -12.19 3.02 1.50
C ALA A 274 -13.72 3.02 1.30
N ARG A 275 -14.51 3.14 2.39
CA ARG A 275 -15.97 3.21 2.30
C ARG A 275 -16.47 4.47 1.61
N TYR A 276 -15.80 5.60 1.82
CA TYR A 276 -16.11 6.85 1.14
C TYR A 276 -15.91 6.70 -0.37
N ALA A 277 -14.78 6.13 -0.80
CA ALA A 277 -14.51 5.84 -2.20
C ALA A 277 -15.55 4.90 -2.82
N GLN A 278 -15.95 3.84 -2.12
CA GLN A 278 -17.03 2.95 -2.57
C GLN A 278 -18.37 3.68 -2.69
N LYS A 279 -18.77 4.44 -1.66
CA LYS A 279 -20.08 5.11 -1.62
C LYS A 279 -20.20 6.23 -2.66
N LYS A 280 -19.14 7.02 -2.84
CA LYS A 280 -19.15 8.19 -3.73
C LYS A 280 -18.81 7.84 -5.18
N PHE A 281 -17.87 6.93 -5.42
CA PHE A 281 -17.35 6.62 -6.76
C PHE A 281 -17.69 5.22 -7.25
N GLY A 282 -18.35 4.38 -6.44
CA GLY A 282 -18.85 3.08 -6.87
C GLY A 282 -17.79 1.99 -7.04
N LEU A 283 -16.57 2.21 -6.52
CA LEU A 283 -15.45 1.26 -6.63
C LEU A 283 -15.82 -0.13 -6.08
N LYS A 284 -15.37 -1.17 -6.78
CA LYS A 284 -15.63 -2.58 -6.48
C LYS A 284 -14.42 -3.32 -5.96
N LYS A 285 -13.20 -2.87 -6.26
CA LYS A 285 -11.97 -3.49 -5.79
C LYS A 285 -11.01 -2.44 -5.26
N ILE A 286 -10.97 -2.29 -3.94
CA ILE A 286 -10.00 -1.45 -3.25
C ILE A 286 -9.02 -2.35 -2.51
N LEU A 287 -7.74 -2.11 -2.72
CA LEU A 287 -6.66 -2.79 -2.01
C LEU A 287 -6.10 -1.86 -0.93
N ILE A 288 -6.10 -2.33 0.30
CA ILE A 288 -5.41 -1.68 1.42
C ILE A 288 -4.13 -2.47 1.68
N ILE A 289 -2.98 -1.80 1.67
CA ILE A 289 -1.69 -2.36 2.07
C ILE A 289 -1.23 -1.66 3.34
N ASP A 290 -0.93 -2.43 4.38
CA ASP A 290 -0.43 -1.93 5.65
C ASP A 290 0.98 -2.46 5.88
N TRP A 291 1.95 -1.54 5.85
CA TRP A 291 3.36 -1.83 6.12
C TRP A 291 3.83 -1.24 7.45
N ASP A 292 2.92 -0.69 8.26
CA ASP A 292 3.20 -0.39 9.67
C ASP A 292 3.67 -1.66 10.37
N ILE A 293 4.61 -1.56 11.32
CA ILE A 293 5.14 -2.76 11.97
C ILE A 293 4.07 -3.49 12.80
N HIS A 294 2.99 -2.80 13.19
CA HIS A 294 1.90 -3.37 13.97
C HIS A 294 0.78 -3.86 13.05
N HIS A 295 0.12 -4.95 13.44
CA HIS A 295 -1.07 -5.41 12.74
C HIS A 295 -2.19 -4.38 12.87
N GLY A 296 -2.65 -3.83 11.74
CA GLY A 296 -3.87 -3.02 11.66
C GLY A 296 -5.14 -3.83 11.93
N ASN A 297 -5.31 -4.30 13.17
CA ASN A 297 -6.41 -5.16 13.60
C ASN A 297 -7.77 -4.52 13.35
N GLY A 298 -7.88 -3.19 13.46
CA GLY A 298 -9.11 -2.45 13.21
C GLY A 298 -9.56 -2.58 11.75
N ILE A 299 -8.62 -2.44 10.81
CA ILE A 299 -8.90 -2.62 9.37
C ILE A 299 -9.34 -4.05 9.10
N GLN A 300 -8.63 -5.04 9.64
CA GLN A 300 -9.00 -6.44 9.46
C GLN A 300 -10.39 -6.74 10.00
N ASP A 301 -10.70 -6.34 11.25
CA ASP A 301 -12.01 -6.62 11.86
C ASP A 301 -13.16 -5.91 11.11
N LEU A 302 -12.92 -4.71 10.55
CA LEU A 302 -13.92 -3.96 9.79
C LEU A 302 -14.23 -4.57 8.41
N PHE A 303 -13.28 -5.30 7.82
CA PHE A 303 -13.40 -5.77 6.43
C PHE A 303 -13.24 -7.27 6.23
N GLU A 304 -13.00 -8.09 7.25
CA GLU A 304 -12.75 -9.53 7.07
C GLU A 304 -13.92 -10.29 6.41
N ASP A 305 -15.14 -9.73 6.41
CA ASP A 305 -16.32 -10.27 5.71
C ASP A 305 -16.69 -9.48 4.43
N ASP A 306 -15.88 -8.51 4.01
CA ASP A 306 -16.12 -7.70 2.84
C ASP A 306 -15.68 -8.40 1.54
N GLN A 307 -16.47 -8.26 0.49
CA GLN A 307 -16.21 -8.90 -0.82
C GLN A 307 -15.40 -8.01 -1.79
N ASN A 308 -15.27 -6.71 -1.47
CA ASN A 308 -14.80 -5.66 -2.37
C ASN A 308 -13.59 -4.89 -1.80
N ILE A 309 -13.32 -5.02 -0.49
CA ILE A 309 -12.15 -4.48 0.18
C ILE A 309 -11.18 -5.62 0.51
N PHE A 310 -9.95 -5.49 0.03
CA PHE A 310 -8.88 -6.44 0.23
C PHE A 310 -7.81 -5.82 1.12
N TYR A 311 -7.27 -6.58 2.06
CA TYR A 311 -6.31 -6.08 3.04
C TYR A 311 -5.08 -6.98 3.09
N ILE A 312 -3.90 -6.38 2.94
CA ILE A 312 -2.61 -7.05 3.07
C ILE A 312 -1.80 -6.33 4.14
N SER A 313 -1.33 -7.05 5.15
CA SER A 313 -0.57 -6.48 6.26
C SER A 313 0.74 -7.22 6.49
N LEU A 314 1.83 -6.48 6.67
CA LEU A 314 3.11 -7.00 7.12
C LEU A 314 3.37 -6.50 8.54
N HIS A 315 3.61 -7.38 9.51
CA HIS A 315 3.68 -6.95 10.91
C HIS A 315 4.44 -7.93 11.80
N ASP A 316 4.98 -7.44 12.91
CA ASP A 316 5.51 -8.29 14.01
C ASP A 316 4.34 -8.88 14.79
N VAL A 317 4.17 -10.20 14.71
CA VAL A 317 3.07 -10.91 15.38
C VAL A 317 3.21 -10.95 16.90
N PHE A 318 4.40 -10.67 17.42
CA PHE A 318 4.70 -10.67 18.85
C PHE A 318 4.63 -9.27 19.48
N ASP A 319 4.50 -8.23 18.66
CA ASP A 319 4.26 -6.87 19.15
C ASP A 319 2.76 -6.54 19.25
N TYR A 320 2.44 -5.33 19.72
CA TYR A 320 1.06 -4.86 19.80
C TYR A 320 0.35 -5.03 18.44
N PRO A 321 -0.93 -5.47 18.40
CA PRO A 321 -1.85 -5.75 19.52
C PRO A 321 -1.81 -7.20 20.04
N LYS A 322 -0.92 -8.07 19.54
CA LYS A 322 -0.91 -9.53 19.82
C LYS A 322 -2.25 -10.20 19.50
N ASN A 323 -2.85 -9.81 18.38
CA ASN A 323 -4.14 -10.34 17.93
C ASN A 323 -3.97 -11.78 17.40
N PRO A 324 -4.70 -12.78 17.92
CA PRO A 324 -4.64 -14.15 17.40
C PRO A 324 -5.09 -14.28 15.94
N LYS A 325 -5.80 -13.28 15.38
CA LYS A 325 -6.15 -13.23 13.96
C LYS A 325 -5.04 -12.63 13.06
N ALA A 326 -3.92 -12.19 13.62
CA ALA A 326 -2.80 -11.62 12.88
C ALA A 326 -1.92 -12.68 12.18
N PHE A 327 -2.16 -13.97 12.43
CA PHE A 327 -1.44 -15.02 11.73
C PHE A 327 -1.94 -15.20 10.29
N HIS A 328 -1.17 -15.96 9.50
CA HIS A 328 -1.43 -16.23 8.09
C HIS A 328 -2.79 -16.90 7.81
N GLU A 329 -3.37 -17.62 8.79
CA GLU A 329 -4.72 -18.18 8.69
C GLU A 329 -5.79 -17.10 8.87
N CYS A 330 -6.45 -16.72 7.78
CA CYS A 330 -7.37 -15.58 7.74
C CYS A 330 -8.47 -15.77 6.69
N LYS A 331 -9.45 -14.85 6.62
CA LYS A 331 -10.53 -14.85 5.61
C LYS A 331 -10.02 -14.48 4.20
N SER A 332 -10.84 -14.70 3.17
CA SER A 332 -10.37 -14.77 1.77
C SER A 332 -9.84 -13.47 1.18
N ASN A 333 -10.31 -12.33 1.67
CA ASN A 333 -9.89 -11.00 1.26
C ASN A 333 -8.75 -10.43 2.15
N ILE A 334 -8.29 -11.20 3.14
CA ILE A 334 -7.23 -10.83 4.07
C ILE A 334 -5.96 -11.61 3.74
N VAL A 335 -4.82 -10.94 3.83
CA VAL A 335 -3.49 -11.53 3.71
C VAL A 335 -2.60 -10.97 4.81
N ASN A 336 -2.33 -11.77 5.83
CA ASN A 336 -1.35 -11.42 6.86
C ASN A 336 0.01 -12.03 6.53
N ILE A 337 1.05 -11.22 6.63
CA ILE A 337 2.46 -11.62 6.57
C ILE A 337 3.04 -11.45 7.98
N PRO A 338 2.88 -12.46 8.86
CA PRO A 338 3.22 -12.35 10.28
C PRO A 338 4.72 -12.62 10.49
N TRP A 339 5.49 -11.55 10.58
CA TRP A 339 6.90 -11.64 10.95
C TRP A 339 7.03 -12.19 12.37
N ARG A 340 7.85 -13.23 12.51
CA ARG A 340 8.15 -13.88 13.78
C ARG A 340 9.52 -13.50 14.35
N ASN A 341 10.37 -12.89 13.53
CA ASN A 341 11.68 -12.43 13.95
C ASN A 341 11.62 -10.97 14.43
N LYS A 342 12.59 -10.59 15.27
CA LYS A 342 12.64 -9.32 16.00
C LYS A 342 13.43 -8.21 15.29
N SER A 343 14.08 -8.47 14.15
CA SER A 343 14.94 -7.48 13.47
C SER A 343 15.09 -7.77 11.97
N LEU A 344 14.06 -7.50 11.20
CA LEU A 344 14.09 -7.62 9.74
C LEU A 344 14.69 -6.39 9.03
N ASN A 345 15.14 -6.57 7.79
CA ASN A 345 15.74 -5.55 6.96
C ASN A 345 15.01 -5.39 5.60
N ASP A 346 15.50 -4.48 4.76
CA ASP A 346 14.93 -4.15 3.45
C ASP A 346 14.67 -5.37 2.57
N PHE A 347 15.61 -6.32 2.59
CA PHE A 347 15.52 -7.50 1.73
C PHE A 347 14.35 -8.40 2.14
N ASP A 348 14.07 -8.53 3.43
CA ASP A 348 12.96 -9.35 3.94
C ASP A 348 11.60 -8.83 3.47
N TYR A 349 11.40 -7.50 3.56
CA TYR A 349 10.18 -6.86 3.10
C TYR A 349 10.06 -6.92 1.56
N LEU A 350 11.15 -6.68 0.83
CA LEU A 350 11.13 -6.81 -0.64
C LEU A 350 10.76 -8.24 -1.07
N MET A 351 11.19 -9.26 -0.34
CA MET A 351 10.79 -10.64 -0.62
C MET A 351 9.28 -10.85 -0.44
N ALA A 352 8.66 -10.28 0.60
CA ALA A 352 7.21 -10.29 0.74
C ALA A 352 6.51 -9.55 -0.42
N PHE A 353 7.05 -8.41 -0.86
CA PHE A 353 6.53 -7.68 -2.02
C PHE A 353 6.53 -8.54 -3.30
N PHE A 354 7.69 -9.11 -3.65
CA PHE A 354 7.82 -9.88 -4.89
C PHE A 354 7.09 -11.23 -4.87
N ARG A 355 6.97 -11.87 -3.71
CA ARG A 355 6.45 -13.24 -3.61
C ARG A 355 5.00 -13.33 -3.19
N VAL A 356 4.46 -12.31 -2.52
CA VAL A 356 3.09 -12.31 -1.99
C VAL A 356 2.31 -11.11 -2.52
N ILE A 357 2.77 -9.90 -2.23
CA ILE A 357 1.95 -8.68 -2.42
C ILE A 357 1.71 -8.40 -3.89
N LEU A 358 2.78 -8.32 -4.70
CA LEU A 358 2.66 -8.00 -6.12
C LEU A 358 1.88 -9.08 -6.88
N PRO A 359 2.16 -10.39 -6.74
CA PRO A 359 1.34 -11.42 -7.38
C PRO A 359 -0.15 -11.27 -7.08
N ILE A 360 -0.52 -11.10 -5.80
CA ILE A 360 -1.92 -10.92 -5.39
C ILE A 360 -2.50 -9.62 -5.97
N ALA A 361 -1.77 -8.51 -5.91
CA ALA A 361 -2.25 -7.22 -6.40
C ALA A 361 -2.47 -7.22 -7.92
N TYR A 362 -1.62 -7.89 -8.69
CA TYR A 362 -1.80 -8.07 -10.13
C TYR A 362 -3.00 -9.00 -10.46
N GLU A 363 -3.19 -10.10 -9.72
CA GLU A 363 -4.38 -10.96 -9.88
C GLU A 363 -5.67 -10.22 -9.49
N LEU A 364 -5.64 -9.46 -8.40
CA LEU A 364 -6.76 -8.66 -7.93
C LEU A 364 -7.11 -7.54 -8.93
N ASN A 365 -6.11 -6.89 -9.53
CA ASN A 365 -6.24 -5.74 -10.42
C ASN A 365 -7.16 -4.65 -9.80
N PRO A 366 -6.72 -4.00 -8.70
CA PRO A 366 -7.53 -3.04 -7.95
C PRO A 366 -7.78 -1.74 -8.74
N GLU A 367 -8.83 -1.02 -8.35
CA GLU A 367 -9.21 0.29 -8.91
C GLU A 367 -8.63 1.46 -8.12
N LEU A 368 -8.26 1.21 -6.86
CA LEU A 368 -7.61 2.15 -5.95
C LEU A 368 -6.74 1.36 -4.97
N ILE A 369 -5.55 1.88 -4.68
CA ILE A 369 -4.70 1.37 -3.60
C ILE A 369 -4.61 2.43 -2.51
N LEU A 370 -4.95 2.04 -1.28
CA LEU A 370 -4.72 2.82 -0.07
C LEU A 370 -3.57 2.17 0.71
N VAL A 371 -2.65 2.97 1.21
CA VAL A 371 -1.55 2.48 2.04
C VAL A 371 -1.69 3.04 3.45
N SER A 372 -1.86 2.14 4.43
CA SER A 372 -1.63 2.43 5.84
C SER A 372 -0.11 2.57 6.02
N CYS A 373 0.35 3.82 5.95
CA CYS A 373 1.75 4.17 5.76
C CYS A 373 2.41 4.45 7.12
N GLY A 374 2.68 3.38 7.87
CA GLY A 374 3.51 3.42 9.07
C GLY A 374 5.00 3.44 8.73
N PHE A 375 5.80 4.14 9.53
CA PHE A 375 7.27 4.16 9.38
C PHE A 375 7.98 3.61 10.63
N ASP A 376 7.27 2.91 11.51
CA ASP A 376 7.82 2.32 12.73
C ASP A 376 8.56 1.01 12.49
N ALA A 377 8.44 0.38 11.31
CA ALA A 377 9.37 -0.66 10.88
C ALA A 377 10.76 -0.10 10.47
N ALA A 378 10.92 1.24 10.41
CA ALA A 378 12.18 1.86 10.04
C ALA A 378 13.25 1.68 11.12
N GLN A 379 14.51 1.69 10.67
CA GLN A 379 15.66 1.68 11.58
C GLN A 379 15.59 2.82 12.60
N ASN A 380 15.98 2.51 13.83
CA ASN A 380 16.01 3.42 14.98
C ASN A 380 14.64 3.94 15.42
N ASP A 381 13.53 3.33 14.99
CA ASP A 381 12.23 3.65 15.55
C ASP A 381 12.19 3.42 17.08
N LEU A 382 11.33 4.17 17.78
CA LEU A 382 11.23 4.10 19.23
C LEU A 382 10.42 2.89 19.71
N LEU A 383 9.46 2.43 18.90
CA LEU A 383 8.57 1.32 19.24
C LEU A 383 8.90 0.07 18.42
N GLY A 384 9.11 0.23 17.12
CA GLY A 384 9.50 -0.88 16.26
C GLY A 384 10.97 -1.26 16.38
N LYS A 385 11.28 -2.52 16.07
CA LYS A 385 12.61 -3.12 16.26
C LYS A 385 13.30 -3.51 14.95
N PHE A 386 12.65 -3.24 13.83
CA PHE A 386 13.17 -3.56 12.50
C PHE A 386 14.17 -2.51 12.03
N LYS A 387 14.84 -2.82 10.92
CA LYS A 387 15.97 -2.06 10.38
C LYS A 387 15.72 -1.62 8.94
N LEU A 388 14.46 -1.31 8.60
CA LEU A 388 14.16 -0.82 7.26
C LEU A 388 14.82 0.54 7.04
N SER A 389 15.57 0.66 5.94
CA SER A 389 16.14 1.93 5.52
C SER A 389 15.03 2.86 5.02
N PRO A 390 15.16 4.18 5.19
CA PRO A 390 14.19 5.12 4.61
C PRO A 390 13.97 4.93 3.10
N GLN A 391 15.01 4.54 2.37
CA GLN A 391 15.00 4.32 0.93
C GLN A 391 14.01 3.24 0.50
N VAL A 392 13.86 2.16 1.29
CA VAL A 392 13.03 1.02 0.90
C VAL A 392 11.54 1.38 0.78
N TYR A 393 11.07 2.37 1.55
CA TYR A 393 9.70 2.85 1.46
C TYR A 393 9.40 3.49 0.09
N GLY A 394 10.39 4.18 -0.50
CA GLY A 394 10.29 4.65 -1.89
C GLY A 394 10.22 3.51 -2.90
N HIS A 395 10.89 2.38 -2.64
CA HIS A 395 10.75 1.18 -3.47
C HIS A 395 9.36 0.55 -3.35
N PHE A 396 8.78 0.52 -2.14
CA PHE A 396 7.41 0.01 -1.97
C PHE A 396 6.40 0.83 -2.79
N VAL A 397 6.51 2.16 -2.76
CA VAL A 397 5.69 3.06 -3.60
C VAL A 397 5.93 2.79 -5.08
N HIS A 398 7.19 2.72 -5.51
CA HIS A 398 7.55 2.45 -6.91
C HIS A 398 6.98 1.12 -7.40
N LEU A 399 7.03 0.06 -6.59
CA LEU A 399 6.53 -1.26 -6.96
C LEU A 399 5.00 -1.30 -7.08
N LEU A 400 4.29 -0.43 -6.34
CA LEU A 400 2.83 -0.34 -6.35
C LEU A 400 2.29 0.63 -7.42
N SER A 401 3.05 1.64 -7.82
CA SER A 401 2.60 2.69 -8.73
C SER A 401 2.13 2.24 -10.13
N PRO A 402 2.54 1.08 -10.69
CA PRO A 402 1.95 0.60 -11.95
C PRO A 402 0.51 0.10 -11.82
N LEU A 403 0.09 -0.29 -10.62
CA LEU A 403 -1.24 -0.85 -10.38
C LEU A 403 -2.28 0.27 -10.29
N ALA A 404 -3.56 -0.07 -10.47
CA ALA A 404 -4.67 0.89 -10.39
C ALA A 404 -4.49 2.15 -11.28
N LYS A 405 -3.72 2.05 -12.38
CA LYS A 405 -3.33 3.19 -13.24
C LYS A 405 -2.67 4.33 -12.46
N GLY A 406 -1.88 4.00 -11.43
CA GLY A 406 -1.21 4.96 -10.56
C GLY A 406 -2.07 5.57 -9.46
N LYS A 407 -3.35 5.16 -9.30
CA LYS A 407 -4.23 5.62 -8.21
C LYS A 407 -3.80 5.01 -6.87
N LEU A 408 -2.76 5.61 -6.30
CA LEU A 408 -2.10 5.19 -5.07
C LEU A 408 -2.16 6.33 -4.05
N ILE A 409 -2.73 6.07 -2.88
CA ILE A 409 -2.85 7.07 -1.80
C ILE A 409 -2.21 6.53 -0.54
N LEU A 410 -1.27 7.28 0.01
CA LEU A 410 -0.62 6.98 1.27
C LEU A 410 -1.32 7.78 2.39
N ALA A 411 -1.56 7.16 3.54
CA ALA A 411 -2.04 7.83 4.73
C ALA A 411 -1.12 7.50 5.90
N LEU A 412 -0.55 8.53 6.53
CA LEU A 412 0.40 8.34 7.64
C LEU A 412 -0.27 7.61 8.82
N GLU A 413 0.37 6.53 9.28
CA GLU A 413 -0.04 5.76 10.47
C GLU A 413 1.01 5.93 11.59
N GLY A 414 1.77 4.89 11.94
CA GLY A 414 2.83 4.90 12.95
C GLY A 414 4.16 5.50 12.50
N GLY A 415 5.21 5.23 13.27
CA GLY A 415 6.55 5.83 13.12
C GLY A 415 6.81 6.98 14.09
N TYR A 416 7.81 6.81 14.94
CA TYR A 416 7.99 7.58 16.17
C TYR A 416 9.42 8.15 16.32
N ASN A 417 10.38 7.70 15.50
CA ASN A 417 11.64 8.40 15.30
C ASN A 417 11.50 9.53 14.28
N LEU A 418 11.56 10.78 14.74
CA LEU A 418 11.35 11.98 13.91
C LEU A 418 12.27 12.08 12.68
N ARG A 419 13.50 11.55 12.76
CA ARG A 419 14.41 11.54 11.61
C ARG A 419 14.01 10.47 10.61
N SER A 420 13.80 9.24 11.08
CA SER A 420 13.45 8.11 10.22
C SER A 420 12.13 8.35 9.48
N ILE A 421 11.08 8.79 10.18
CA ILE A 421 9.78 9.08 9.53
C ILE A 421 9.87 10.17 8.46
N SER A 422 10.68 11.21 8.69
CA SER A 422 10.80 12.32 7.76
C SER A 422 11.52 11.90 6.48
N LEU A 423 12.60 11.13 6.61
CA LEU A 423 13.33 10.60 5.47
C LEU A 423 12.50 9.56 4.71
N SER A 424 11.81 8.65 5.40
CA SER A 424 10.97 7.64 4.75
C SER A 424 9.81 8.29 3.98
N ALA A 425 9.17 9.30 4.57
CA ALA A 425 8.14 10.09 3.90
C ALA A 425 8.67 10.81 2.65
N SER A 426 9.86 11.40 2.73
CA SER A 426 10.54 12.04 1.61
C SER A 426 10.78 11.05 0.45
N TYR A 427 11.29 9.84 0.73
CA TYR A 427 11.46 8.82 -0.31
C TYR A 427 10.13 8.33 -0.91
N CYS A 428 9.05 8.25 -0.12
CA CYS A 428 7.71 7.98 -0.66
C CYS A 428 7.26 9.07 -1.64
N VAL A 429 7.40 10.36 -1.28
CA VAL A 429 6.98 11.48 -2.14
C VAL A 429 7.84 11.55 -3.41
N SER A 430 9.15 11.32 -3.30
CA SER A 430 10.04 11.22 -4.46
C SER A 430 9.57 10.14 -5.45
N ALA A 431 9.21 8.94 -4.95
CA ALA A 431 8.68 7.87 -5.80
C ALA A 431 7.28 8.17 -6.38
N LEU A 432 6.41 8.88 -5.64
CA LEU A 432 5.10 9.32 -6.14
C LEU A 432 5.23 10.31 -7.32
N LEU A 433 6.24 11.18 -7.25
CA LEU A 433 6.64 12.10 -8.31
C LEU A 433 7.40 11.41 -9.46
N ASN A 434 7.53 10.08 -9.39
CA ASN A 434 8.24 9.25 -10.36
C ASN A 434 9.74 9.59 -10.50
N ASP A 435 10.36 10.12 -9.44
CA ASP A 435 11.82 10.21 -9.36
C ASP A 435 12.42 8.79 -9.23
N SER A 436 13.60 8.58 -9.82
CA SER A 436 14.26 7.27 -9.80
C SER A 436 14.52 6.77 -8.38
N PRO A 437 14.11 5.52 -8.05
CA PRO A 437 14.39 4.94 -6.74
C PRO A 437 15.88 4.90 -6.41
N SER A 438 16.21 5.21 -5.16
CA SER A 438 17.59 5.16 -4.68
C SER A 438 18.10 3.73 -4.58
N ARG A 439 19.39 3.51 -4.84
CA ARG A 439 20.02 2.19 -4.67
C ARG A 439 19.90 1.72 -3.23
N LEU A 440 19.43 0.50 -3.04
CA LEU A 440 19.43 -0.17 -1.74
C LEU A 440 20.75 -0.89 -1.50
N SER A 441 21.22 -0.83 -0.26
CA SER A 441 22.27 -1.71 0.25
C SER A 441 21.57 -2.87 0.96
N LEU A 442 21.43 -4.00 0.29
CA LEU A 442 20.72 -5.15 0.84
C LEU A 442 21.67 -5.99 1.70
N ASP A 443 21.27 -6.19 2.96
CA ASP A 443 21.89 -7.16 3.87
C ASP A 443 21.46 -8.59 3.53
N ASN A 444 21.93 -9.57 4.30
CA ASN A 444 21.43 -10.94 4.16
C ASN A 444 19.94 -11.01 4.56
N ILE A 445 19.18 -11.81 3.82
CA ILE A 445 17.82 -12.18 4.21
C ILE A 445 17.86 -13.03 5.47
N ASP A 446 16.87 -12.86 6.34
CA ASP A 446 16.67 -13.73 7.49
C ASP A 446 16.12 -15.10 7.05
N GLU A 447 16.58 -16.18 7.68
CA GLU A 447 16.13 -17.54 7.31
C GLU A 447 14.65 -17.76 7.65
N GLU A 448 14.13 -17.13 8.71
CA GLU A 448 12.73 -17.24 9.10
C GLU A 448 11.79 -16.48 8.15
N THR A 449 12.32 -15.51 7.41
CA THR A 449 11.58 -14.81 6.34
C THR A 449 11.09 -15.80 5.29
N PHE A 450 11.94 -16.72 4.84
CA PHE A 450 11.52 -17.75 3.87
C PHE A 450 10.42 -18.64 4.42
N GLN A 451 10.56 -19.09 5.67
CA GLN A 451 9.54 -19.94 6.30
C GLN A 451 8.21 -19.21 6.47
N THR A 452 8.24 -17.92 6.82
CA THR A 452 7.04 -17.08 6.93
C THR A 452 6.37 -16.90 5.59
N ILE A 453 7.12 -16.51 4.55
CA ILE A 453 6.61 -16.34 3.18
C ILE A 453 6.04 -17.66 2.64
N ASP A 454 6.76 -18.78 2.80
CA ASP A 454 6.29 -20.10 2.38
C ASP A 454 4.96 -20.47 3.06
N ASN A 455 4.81 -20.20 4.37
CA ASN A 455 3.56 -20.45 5.08
C ASN A 455 2.40 -19.60 4.56
N VAL A 456 2.65 -18.32 4.28
CA VAL A 456 1.66 -17.42 3.69
C VAL A 456 1.25 -17.91 2.30
N ILE A 457 2.21 -18.25 1.44
CA ILE A 457 1.94 -18.77 0.08
C ILE A 457 1.17 -20.09 0.14
N ASN A 458 1.56 -21.03 1.00
CA ASN A 458 0.88 -22.32 1.16
C ASN A 458 -0.60 -22.15 1.56
N PHE A 459 -0.91 -21.16 2.40
CA PHE A 459 -2.29 -20.88 2.80
C PHE A 459 -3.05 -20.10 1.70
N GLN A 460 -2.45 -19.06 1.16
CA GLN A 460 -3.11 -18.12 0.25
C GLN A 460 -3.26 -18.64 -1.19
N SER A 461 -2.40 -19.56 -1.63
CA SER A 461 -2.51 -20.26 -2.93
C SER A 461 -3.81 -21.06 -3.12
N GLN A 462 -4.55 -21.29 -2.04
CA GLN A 462 -5.89 -21.86 -2.11
C GLN A 462 -6.92 -20.90 -2.73
N ARG A 463 -6.58 -19.60 -2.83
CA ARG A 463 -7.49 -18.50 -3.20
C ARG A 463 -6.92 -17.62 -4.32
N TRP A 464 -5.61 -17.44 -4.32
CA TRP A 464 -4.85 -16.65 -5.28
C TRP A 464 -4.06 -17.58 -6.20
N MET A 465 -4.46 -17.62 -7.47
CA MET A 465 -3.84 -18.46 -8.47
C MET A 465 -2.47 -17.94 -8.92
N SER A 466 -2.11 -16.71 -8.58
CA SER A 466 -0.79 -16.11 -8.82
C SER A 466 0.30 -16.66 -7.87
N LEU A 467 -0.10 -17.27 -6.75
CA LEU A 467 0.81 -17.79 -5.73
C LEU A 467 1.13 -19.27 -5.98
N ILE A 468 2.03 -19.54 -6.92
CA ILE A 468 2.36 -20.91 -7.35
C ILE A 468 3.80 -21.33 -6.97
N PHE A 469 4.69 -20.38 -6.71
CA PHE A 469 6.13 -20.61 -6.48
C PHE A 469 6.55 -20.35 -5.04
#